data_AF-A0A9W7Z4A1-F1
#
_entry.id   AF-A0A9W7Z4A1-F1
#
_cell.length_a   1.000
_cell.length_b   1.000
_cell.length_c   1.000
_cell.angle_alpha   90.00
_cell.angle_beta   90.00
_cell.angle_gamma   90.00
#
_symmetry.space_group_name_H-M   'P 1'
#
loop_
_entity.id
_entity.type
_entity.pdbx_description
1 polymer ?
#
loop_
_entity_poly.entity_id
_entity_poly.type
_entity_poly.pdbx_seq_one_letter_code
_entity_poly.pdbx_strand_id
1 'polypeptide(L)'
;MAGDKRHADDGSDTEEQLTSTTVDTRPKVSKLVSKQRSQVEYLMKNIDKPIDISTPKKPMLRPPPDIVLNVRGSSAGAGSSDFSIYRDLRRKENLRVKLMESDAAQDSAKDKFIDEIDLLKQKDEERTAKNRAKRQKRKNKNKFVKEK
;
A
#
# COMPACT_ATOMS: atom_id res chain seq x y z
N MET A 1 -24.57 -18.05 -66.97
CA MET A 1 -24.25 -19.38 -66.40
C MET A 1 -23.23 -19.20 -65.30
N ALA A 2 -23.55 -19.71 -64.11
CA ALA A 2 -22.67 -20.19 -63.03
C ALA A 2 -21.58 -19.25 -62.47
N GLY A 3 -21.64 -19.00 -61.17
CA GLY A 3 -20.49 -18.47 -60.43
C GLY A 3 -20.78 -18.04 -58.99
N ASP A 4 -21.47 -18.87 -58.22
CA ASP A 4 -21.57 -18.78 -56.76
C ASP A 4 -20.15 -18.77 -56.13
N LYS A 5 -19.79 -17.67 -55.47
CA LYS A 5 -18.61 -17.61 -54.57
C LYS A 5 -19.10 -17.36 -53.16
N ARG A 6 -19.47 -18.47 -52.51
CA ARG A 6 -19.58 -18.63 -51.06
C ARG A 6 -18.40 -17.96 -50.36
N HIS A 7 -18.67 -16.90 -49.60
CA HIS A 7 -17.71 -16.34 -48.66
C HIS A 7 -17.65 -17.30 -47.47
N ALA A 8 -16.59 -18.11 -47.41
CA ALA A 8 -16.31 -18.96 -46.26
C ALA A 8 -15.79 -18.09 -45.12
N ASP A 9 -16.42 -18.25 -43.96
CA ASP A 9 -15.99 -17.81 -42.65
C ASP A 9 -14.83 -18.73 -42.21
N ASP A 10 -13.62 -18.21 -42.05
CA ASP A 10 -12.53 -18.89 -41.35
C ASP A 10 -12.06 -18.03 -40.17
N GLY A 11 -12.64 -18.32 -39.00
CA GLY A 11 -12.15 -17.85 -37.73
C GLY A 11 -10.70 -18.28 -37.55
N SER A 12 -9.79 -17.34 -37.65
CA SER A 12 -8.41 -17.47 -37.18
C SER A 12 -8.23 -16.58 -35.95
N ASP A 13 -8.75 -17.08 -34.82
CA ASP A 13 -8.36 -16.63 -33.48
C ASP A 13 -6.85 -16.89 -33.35
N THR A 14 -6.08 -15.85 -33.66
CA THR A 14 -4.64 -15.85 -33.50
C THR A 14 -4.36 -15.58 -32.03
N GLU A 15 -4.36 -16.65 -31.23
CA GLU A 15 -3.90 -16.67 -29.85
C GLU A 15 -2.41 -16.27 -29.80
N GLU A 16 -2.14 -14.97 -29.70
CA GLU A 16 -0.81 -14.42 -29.42
C GLU A 16 -0.39 -14.82 -28.00
N GLN A 17 0.37 -15.92 -27.90
CA GLN A 17 1.02 -16.33 -26.66
C GLN A 17 2.14 -15.33 -26.28
N LEU A 18 1.82 -14.40 -25.37
CA LEU A 18 2.78 -13.55 -24.67
C LEU A 18 3.64 -14.39 -23.70
N THR A 19 4.77 -14.91 -24.17
CA THR A 19 5.80 -15.50 -23.32
C THR A 19 6.63 -14.38 -22.66
N SER A 20 6.19 -13.92 -21.49
CA SER A 20 6.97 -12.98 -20.68
C SER A 20 8.21 -13.67 -20.08
N THR A 21 9.37 -13.50 -20.72
CA THR A 21 10.67 -13.85 -20.12
C THR A 21 11.01 -12.80 -19.07
N THR A 22 10.72 -13.11 -17.80
CA THR A 22 11.07 -12.26 -16.67
C THR A 22 12.57 -12.39 -16.36
N VAL A 23 13.37 -11.49 -16.92
CA VAL A 23 14.81 -11.42 -16.60
C VAL A 23 14.96 -10.95 -15.14
N ASP A 24 15.66 -11.73 -14.33
CA ASP A 24 15.83 -11.48 -12.90
C ASP A 24 16.77 -10.26 -12.69
N THR A 25 16.20 -9.05 -12.54
CA THR A 25 16.92 -7.77 -12.45
C THR A 25 17.54 -7.48 -11.08
N ARG A 26 17.52 -8.46 -10.17
CA ARG A 26 17.97 -8.26 -8.78
C ARG A 26 19.49 -8.06 -8.75
N PRO A 27 19.98 -6.96 -8.14
CA PRO A 27 21.41 -6.72 -8.05
C PRO A 27 22.10 -7.84 -7.26
N LYS A 28 23.21 -8.34 -7.79
CA LYS A 28 24.04 -9.36 -7.12
C LYS A 28 24.39 -8.91 -5.70
N VAL A 29 24.39 -9.85 -4.73
CA VAL A 29 24.65 -9.58 -3.30
C VAL A 29 25.92 -8.76 -3.07
N SER A 30 26.99 -9.00 -3.84
CA SER A 30 28.23 -8.24 -3.78
C SER A 30 28.05 -6.73 -4.08
N LYS A 31 27.10 -6.37 -4.95
CA LYS A 31 26.76 -4.97 -5.26
C LYS A 31 26.02 -4.28 -4.10
N LEU A 32 25.19 -5.01 -3.35
CA LEU A 32 24.52 -4.45 -2.16
C LEU A 32 25.54 -4.19 -1.04
N VAL A 33 26.41 -5.16 -0.77
CA VAL A 33 27.42 -5.06 0.29
C VAL A 33 28.42 -3.95 0.00
N SER A 34 28.87 -3.81 -1.25
CA SER A 34 29.75 -2.70 -1.64
C SER A 34 29.09 -1.33 -1.52
N LYS A 35 27.79 -1.20 -1.84
CA LYS A 35 27.03 0.04 -1.64
C LYS A 35 26.85 0.38 -0.16
N GLN A 36 26.60 -0.60 0.69
CA GLN A 36 26.53 -0.40 2.14
C GLN A 36 27.88 0.04 2.70
N ARG A 37 28.97 -0.62 2.27
CA ARG A 37 30.33 -0.25 2.68
C ARG A 37 30.66 1.20 2.33
N SER A 38 30.38 1.66 1.11
CA SER A 38 30.66 3.04 0.70
C SER A 38 29.82 4.06 1.47
N GLN A 39 28.57 3.73 1.81
CA GLN A 39 27.72 4.56 2.67
C GLN A 39 28.28 4.66 4.09
N VAL A 40 28.73 3.55 4.68
CA VAL A 40 29.37 3.55 6.00
C VAL A 40 30.66 4.36 5.98
N GLU A 41 31.53 4.16 4.99
CA GLU A 41 32.76 4.95 4.82
C GLU A 41 32.47 6.45 4.69
N TYR A 42 31.37 6.84 4.02
CA TYR A 42 30.93 8.23 3.95
C TYR A 42 30.45 8.79 5.30
N LEU A 43 29.66 8.02 6.05
CA LEU A 43 29.19 8.42 7.39
C LEU A 43 30.34 8.56 8.39
N MET A 44 31.32 7.66 8.33
CA MET A 44 32.50 7.66 9.22
C MET A 44 33.47 8.82 8.96
N LYS A 45 33.40 9.49 7.80
CA LYS A 45 34.23 10.68 7.54
C LYS A 45 33.81 11.90 8.35
N ASN A 46 32.53 12.01 8.70
CA ASN A 46 31.96 13.16 9.40
C ASN A 46 31.08 12.71 10.56
N ILE A 47 31.70 12.17 11.61
CA ILE A 47 31.00 11.58 12.76
C ILE A 47 30.23 12.63 13.57
N ASP A 48 30.74 13.87 13.64
CA ASP A 48 30.14 14.95 14.44
C ASP A 48 28.89 15.57 13.81
N LYS A 49 28.58 15.25 12.54
CA LYS A 49 27.40 15.80 11.86
C LYS A 49 26.15 14.98 12.23
N PRO A 50 25.13 15.58 12.86
CA PRO A 50 23.90 14.86 13.16
C PRO A 50 23.19 14.45 11.86
N ILE A 51 22.70 13.20 11.83
CA ILE A 51 21.97 12.63 10.70
C ILE A 51 20.47 12.70 11.01
N ASP A 52 19.69 13.28 10.11
CA ASP A 52 18.23 13.28 10.20
C ASP A 52 17.67 11.98 9.62
N ILE A 53 17.08 11.14 10.48
CA ILE A 53 16.42 9.88 10.11
C ILE A 53 14.92 10.13 9.96
N SER A 54 14.52 11.19 9.25
CA SER A 54 13.11 11.54 9.08
C SER A 54 12.37 10.45 8.32
N THR A 55 11.22 10.05 8.87
CA THR A 55 10.23 9.24 8.15
C THR A 55 9.67 10.01 6.96
N PRO A 56 9.31 9.35 5.85
CA PRO A 56 8.68 10.03 4.73
C PRO A 56 7.35 10.65 5.17
N LYS A 57 7.17 11.94 4.91
CA LYS A 57 5.92 12.65 5.22
C LYS A 57 4.82 12.17 4.28
N LYS A 58 3.63 11.93 4.81
CA LYS A 58 2.45 11.65 4.00
C LYS A 58 2.16 12.87 3.10
N PRO A 59 1.73 12.67 1.85
CA PRO A 59 1.34 13.78 0.98
C PRO A 59 0.11 14.47 1.58
N MET A 60 0.27 15.71 2.02
CA MET A 60 -0.83 16.53 2.55
C MET A 60 -1.17 17.65 1.59
N LEU A 61 -2.45 17.90 1.41
CA LEU A 61 -2.91 19.06 0.65
C LEU A 61 -2.86 20.30 1.54
N ARG A 62 -2.48 21.43 0.95
CA ARG A 62 -2.55 22.72 1.65
C ARG A 62 -4.02 23.05 1.94
N PRO A 63 -4.33 23.58 3.13
CA PRO A 63 -5.68 24.03 3.43
C PRO A 63 -6.11 25.12 2.42
N PRO A 64 -7.40 25.20 2.08
CA PRO A 64 -7.91 26.30 1.29
C PRO A 64 -7.66 27.63 2.03
N PRO A 65 -7.38 28.73 1.32
CA PRO A 65 -7.23 30.04 1.94
C PRO A 65 -8.59 30.54 2.48
N ASP A 66 -8.57 31.19 3.64
CA ASP A 66 -9.79 31.69 4.29
C ASP A 66 -10.48 32.82 3.51
N ILE A 67 -9.68 33.72 2.93
CA ILE A 67 -10.18 34.89 2.19
C ILE A 67 -9.54 34.91 0.80
N VAL A 68 -10.39 34.93 -0.22
CA VAL A 68 -9.97 35.16 -1.61
C VAL A 68 -10.26 36.63 -1.92
N LEU A 69 -9.20 37.42 -2.08
CA LEU A 69 -9.31 38.87 -2.31
C LEU A 69 -9.71 39.23 -3.74
N ASN A 70 -9.41 38.37 -4.71
CA ASN A 70 -9.51 38.69 -6.15
C ASN A 70 -10.76 38.09 -6.80
N VAL A 71 -11.90 38.13 -6.11
CA VAL A 71 -13.16 37.59 -6.63
C VAL A 71 -13.81 38.61 -7.56
N ARG A 72 -14.02 38.23 -8.84
CA ARG A 72 -14.79 39.05 -9.79
C ARG A 72 -16.27 39.00 -9.41
N GLY A 73 -17.00 40.08 -9.70
CA GLY A 73 -18.43 40.18 -9.37
C GLY A 73 -19.28 39.06 -9.98
N SER A 74 -20.40 38.71 -9.34
CA SER A 74 -21.22 37.55 -9.71
C SER A 74 -21.83 37.63 -11.12
N SER A 75 -21.99 38.84 -11.67
CA SER A 75 -22.48 39.09 -13.02
C SER A 75 -21.36 39.39 -14.02
N ALA A 76 -20.09 39.33 -13.62
CA ALA A 76 -18.98 39.52 -14.53
C ALA A 76 -18.89 38.34 -15.51
N GLY A 77 -18.65 38.63 -16.79
CA GLY A 77 -18.47 37.60 -17.81
C GLY A 77 -17.19 36.77 -17.62
N ALA A 78 -17.10 35.64 -18.34
CA ALA A 78 -15.94 34.75 -18.30
C ALA A 78 -14.66 35.48 -18.75
N GLY A 79 -13.67 35.55 -17.87
CA GLY A 79 -12.33 36.05 -18.15
C GLY A 79 -11.42 34.98 -18.76
N SER A 80 -10.34 35.41 -19.42
CA SER A 80 -9.33 34.51 -19.99
C SER A 80 -8.59 33.65 -18.93
N SER A 81 -8.57 34.09 -17.67
CA SER A 81 -7.97 33.37 -16.54
C SER A 81 -8.87 32.28 -15.96
N ASP A 82 -10.17 32.36 -16.19
CA ASP A 82 -11.16 31.61 -15.41
C ASP A 82 -11.05 30.11 -15.69
N PHE A 83 -10.72 29.74 -16.92
CA PHE A 83 -10.42 28.35 -17.30
C PHE A 83 -9.22 27.79 -16.52
N SER A 84 -8.13 28.55 -16.40
CA SER A 84 -6.93 28.09 -15.69
C SER A 84 -7.19 27.97 -14.18
N ILE A 85 -7.95 28.91 -13.61
CA ILE A 85 -8.38 28.87 -12.21
C ILE A 85 -9.23 27.61 -11.96
N TYR A 86 -10.21 27.32 -12.83
CA TYR A 86 -11.03 26.11 -12.74
C TYR A 86 -10.19 24.83 -12.87
N ARG A 87 -9.27 24.77 -13.83
CA ARG A 87 -8.37 23.62 -14.04
C ARG A 87 -7.57 23.30 -12.77
N ASP A 88 -7.00 24.32 -12.14
CA ASP A 88 -6.19 24.16 -10.92
C ASP A 88 -7.06 23.83 -9.70
N LEU A 89 -8.24 24.45 -9.57
CA LEU A 89 -9.21 24.11 -8.52
C LEU A 89 -9.70 22.67 -8.63
N ARG A 90 -10.10 22.23 -9.82
CA ARG A 90 -10.54 20.86 -10.08
C ARG A 90 -9.44 19.85 -9.80
N ARG A 91 -8.20 20.15 -10.19
CA ARG A 91 -7.05 19.29 -9.87
C ARG A 91 -6.87 19.16 -8.35
N LYS A 92 -6.90 20.28 -7.62
CA LYS A 92 -6.79 20.27 -6.14
C LYS A 92 -7.92 19.47 -5.51
N GLU A 93 -9.14 19.64 -5.99
CA GLU A 93 -10.31 18.96 -5.46
C GLU A 93 -10.27 17.44 -5.73
N ASN A 94 -9.95 17.02 -6.95
CA ASN A 94 -9.78 15.61 -7.26
C ASN A 94 -8.67 14.96 -6.42
N LEU A 95 -7.56 15.67 -6.19
CA LEU A 95 -6.50 15.19 -5.30
C LEU A 95 -7.00 15.07 -3.85
N ARG A 96 -7.86 15.99 -3.40
CA ARG A 96 -8.46 15.98 -2.05
C ARG A 96 -9.36 14.79 -1.86
N VAL A 97 -10.29 14.57 -2.78
CA VAL A 97 -11.19 13.42 -2.77
C VAL A 97 -10.39 12.12 -2.80
N LYS A 98 -9.40 12.00 -3.70
CA LYS A 98 -8.55 10.81 -3.80
C LYS A 98 -7.78 10.52 -2.51
N LEU A 99 -7.25 11.55 -1.85
CA LEU A 99 -6.53 11.38 -0.59
C LEU A 99 -7.47 10.90 0.53
N MET A 100 -8.67 11.50 0.63
CA MET A 100 -9.67 11.07 1.60
C MET A 100 -10.14 9.63 1.38
N GLU A 101 -10.41 9.25 0.13
CA GLU A 101 -10.78 7.88 -0.22
C GLU A 101 -9.65 6.89 0.09
N SER A 102 -8.41 7.25 -0.22
CA SER A 102 -7.24 6.44 0.10
C SER A 102 -7.06 6.26 1.60
N ASP A 103 -7.18 7.33 2.38
CA ASP A 103 -7.04 7.26 3.84
C ASP A 103 -8.15 6.40 4.47
N ALA A 104 -9.40 6.59 4.04
CA ALA A 104 -10.52 5.75 4.48
C ALA A 104 -10.34 4.26 4.11
N ALA A 105 -9.83 3.97 2.91
CA ALA A 105 -9.51 2.61 2.50
C ALA A 105 -8.38 2.01 3.35
N GLN A 106 -7.33 2.77 3.65
CA GLN A 106 -6.23 2.33 4.51
C GLN A 106 -6.69 2.05 5.93
N ASP A 107 -7.52 2.92 6.50
CA ASP A 107 -7.99 2.76 7.88
C ASP A 107 -8.95 1.57 7.99
N SER A 108 -9.90 1.42 7.07
CA SER A 108 -10.76 0.22 7.04
C SER A 108 -9.98 -1.09 6.83
N ALA A 109 -8.88 -1.08 6.07
CA ALA A 109 -8.02 -2.24 5.91
C ALA A 109 -7.21 -2.56 7.19
N LYS A 110 -6.74 -1.53 7.91
CA LYS A 110 -6.06 -1.71 9.20
C LYS A 110 -7.00 -2.29 10.25
N ASP A 111 -8.21 -1.77 10.35
CA ASP A 111 -9.19 -2.22 11.33
C ASP A 111 -9.50 -3.71 11.12
N LYS A 112 -9.79 -4.11 9.87
CA LYS A 112 -10.00 -5.52 9.51
C LYS A 112 -8.79 -6.39 9.83
N PHE A 113 -7.59 -5.90 9.57
CA PHE A 113 -6.36 -6.63 9.85
C PHE A 113 -6.15 -6.83 11.36
N ILE A 114 -6.45 -5.83 12.18
CA ILE A 114 -6.38 -5.92 13.64
C ILE A 114 -7.41 -6.94 14.14
N ASP A 115 -8.65 -6.85 13.67
CA ASP A 115 -9.71 -7.80 14.02
C ASP A 115 -9.32 -9.24 13.66
N GLU A 116 -8.77 -9.47 12.46
CA GLU A 116 -8.29 -10.78 12.04
C GLU A 116 -7.16 -11.31 12.94
N ILE A 117 -6.19 -10.47 13.28
CA ILE A 117 -5.09 -10.83 14.18
C ILE A 117 -5.63 -11.23 15.55
N ASP A 118 -6.57 -10.46 16.10
CA ASP A 118 -7.09 -10.70 17.44
C ASP A 118 -7.95 -11.97 17.49
N LEU A 119 -8.72 -12.26 16.43
CA LEU A 119 -9.40 -13.54 16.27
C LEU A 119 -8.43 -14.73 16.20
N LEU A 120 -7.29 -14.58 15.50
CA LEU A 120 -6.27 -15.62 15.43
C LEU A 120 -5.60 -15.84 16.79
N LYS A 121 -5.24 -14.77 17.50
CA LYS A 121 -4.69 -14.85 18.85
C LYS A 121 -5.63 -15.55 19.81
N GLN A 122 -6.92 -15.21 19.80
CA GLN A 122 -7.92 -15.87 20.65
C GLN A 122 -8.01 -17.37 20.37
N LYS A 123 -8.05 -17.78 19.09
CA LYS A 123 -8.07 -19.20 18.70
C LYS A 123 -6.82 -19.95 19.17
N ASP A 124 -5.65 -19.33 19.07
CA ASP A 124 -4.39 -19.92 19.52
C ASP A 124 -4.30 -20.00 21.05
N GLU A 125 -4.82 -18.99 21.77
CA GLU A 125 -4.93 -18.98 23.22
C GLU A 125 -5.89 -20.06 23.72
N GLU A 126 -7.05 -20.24 23.11
CA GLU A 126 -8.01 -21.30 23.45
C GLU A 126 -7.40 -22.69 23.29
N ARG A 127 -6.72 -22.93 22.15
CA ARG A 127 -6.01 -24.19 21.88
C ARG A 127 -4.92 -24.44 22.92
N THR A 128 -4.14 -23.40 23.23
CA THR A 128 -3.05 -23.47 24.19
C THR A 128 -3.57 -23.68 25.61
N ALA A 129 -4.64 -22.99 26.01
CA ALA A 129 -5.29 -23.11 27.31
C ALA A 129 -5.87 -24.52 27.53
N LYS A 130 -6.57 -25.07 26.53
CA LYS A 130 -7.08 -26.46 26.57
C LYS A 130 -5.94 -27.47 26.77
N ASN A 131 -4.83 -27.30 26.05
CA ASN A 131 -3.67 -28.18 26.18
C ASN A 131 -2.94 -28.00 27.53
N ARG A 132 -2.82 -26.76 28.01
CA ARG A 132 -2.25 -26.44 29.33
C ARG A 132 -3.09 -27.07 30.45
N ALA A 133 -4.42 -26.97 30.38
CA ALA A 133 -5.33 -27.58 31.34
C ALA A 133 -5.18 -29.12 31.37
N LYS A 134 -5.07 -29.78 30.21
CA LYS A 134 -4.79 -31.22 30.13
C LYS A 134 -3.45 -31.59 30.81
N ARG A 135 -2.39 -30.82 30.57
CA ARG A 135 -1.07 -31.05 31.20
C ARG A 135 -1.10 -30.85 32.70
N GLN A 136 -1.76 -29.80 33.20
CA GLN A 136 -1.89 -29.54 34.64
C GLN A 136 -2.68 -30.65 35.34
N LYS A 137 -3.78 -31.13 34.74
CA LYS A 137 -4.53 -32.30 35.26
C LYS A 137 -3.64 -33.54 35.38
N ARG A 138 -2.81 -33.84 34.36
CA ARG A 138 -1.84 -34.96 34.42
C ARG A 138 -0.76 -34.75 35.48
N LYS A 139 -0.21 -33.54 35.59
CA LYS A 139 0.79 -33.19 36.61
C LYS A 139 0.24 -33.38 38.02
N ASN A 140 -0.99 -32.91 38.27
CA ASN A 140 -1.63 -33.05 39.58
C ASN A 140 -1.90 -34.53 39.92
N LYS A 141 -2.39 -35.34 38.97
CA LYS A 141 -2.53 -36.79 39.16
C LYS A 141 -1.20 -37.47 39.53
N ASN A 142 -0.12 -37.16 38.82
CA ASN A 142 1.19 -37.74 39.09
C ASN A 142 1.77 -37.31 40.45
N LYS A 143 1.44 -36.10 40.94
CA LYS A 143 1.80 -35.67 42.30
C LYS A 143 1.07 -36.49 43.36
N PHE A 144 -0.25 -36.64 43.23
CA PHE A 144 -1.06 -37.46 44.15
C PHE A 144 -0.61 -38.93 44.21
N VAL A 145 -0.13 -39.50 43.10
CA VAL A 145 0.41 -40.87 43.07
C VAL A 145 1.79 -40.96 43.74
N LYS A 146 2.56 -39.87 43.78
CA LYS A 146 3.88 -39.83 44.44
C LYS A 146 3.82 -39.57 45.95
N GLU A 147 2.74 -38.92 46.41
CA GLU A 147 2.51 -38.62 47.83
C GLU A 147 1.76 -39.73 48.57
N LYS A 148 1.24 -40.73 47.84
CA LYS A 148 0.78 -42.01 48.39
C LYS A 148 1.90 -43.04 48.31
#